data_AF-A0A8S9IAE3-F1
#
_entry.id   AF-A0A8S9IAE3-F1
#
_cell.length_a   1.000
_cell.length_b   1.000
_cell.length_c   1.000
_cell.angle_alpha   90.00
_cell.angle_beta   90.00
_cell.angle_gamma   90.00
#
_symmetry.space_group_name_H-M   'P 1'
#
loop_
_entity.id
_entity.type
_entity.pdbx_description
1 polymer ?
#
loop_
_entity_poly.entity_id
_entity_poly.type
_entity_poly.pdbx_seq_one_letter_code
_entity_poly.pdbx_strand_id
1 'polypeptide(L)'
;MGPVTVEDFIVQGGDPTGTGRGGQSIYGSKFEDEIKPELKHTGAGILSMANAGPNTNGSQFFITLAPAPSLDGSKPHTSPI
;
A
#
# COMPACT_ATOMS: atom_id res chain seq x y z
N MET A 1 5.74 3.14 18.26
CA MET A 1 5.08 1.93 17.74
C MET A 1 5.68 1.70 16.36
N GLY A 2 6.40 0.60 16.16
CA GLY A 2 7.20 0.34 14.96
C GLY A 2 6.34 -0.02 13.74
N PRO A 3 6.97 -0.13 12.54
CA PRO A 3 6.28 -0.57 11.33
C PRO A 3 5.56 -1.91 11.57
N VAL A 4 4.36 -2.05 11.01
CA VAL A 4 3.66 -3.33 10.96
C VAL A 4 4.39 -4.16 9.89
N THR A 5 5.33 -5.00 10.32
CA THR A 5 6.02 -5.93 9.44
C THR A 5 5.20 -7.22 9.39
N VAL A 6 4.63 -7.54 8.23
CA VAL A 6 4.25 -8.92 7.93
C VAL A 6 5.55 -9.59 7.53
N GLU A 7 6.14 -10.33 8.46
CA GLU A 7 7.50 -10.87 8.35
C GLU A 7 7.68 -11.52 6.97
N ASP A 8 8.62 -10.95 6.21
CA ASP A 8 9.12 -11.34 4.89
C ASP A 8 8.37 -10.90 3.62
N PHE A 9 7.27 -10.16 3.69
CA PHE A 9 6.55 -9.74 2.47
C PHE A 9 6.66 -8.24 2.18
N ILE A 10 6.38 -7.39 3.16
CA ILE A 10 6.30 -5.93 2.97
C ILE A 10 6.78 -5.16 4.20
N VAL A 11 7.18 -3.91 3.99
CA VAL A 11 7.33 -2.88 5.02
C VAL A 11 6.28 -1.80 4.78
N GLN A 12 5.39 -1.57 5.75
CA GLN A 12 4.34 -0.55 5.67
C GLN A 12 4.72 0.73 6.43
N GLY A 13 4.36 1.87 5.85
CA GLY A 13 4.58 3.21 6.41
C GLY A 13 3.49 4.20 6.01
N GLY A 14 3.71 5.49 6.32
CA GLY A 14 2.82 6.58 5.88
C GLY A 14 1.61 6.86 6.77
N ASP A 15 1.50 6.24 7.95
CA ASP A 15 0.56 6.65 9.00
C ASP A 15 1.27 7.57 10.03
N PRO A 16 0.97 8.89 10.07
CA PRO A 16 1.56 9.82 11.04
C PRO A 16 1.28 9.47 12.51
N THR A 17 0.23 8.67 12.77
CA THR A 17 -0.13 8.23 14.13
C THR A 17 0.60 6.97 14.56
N GLY A 18 1.17 6.21 13.60
CA GLY A 18 1.81 4.91 13.85
C GLY A 18 0.85 3.80 14.29
N THR A 19 -0.46 3.96 14.08
CA THR A 19 -1.49 2.98 14.50
C THR A 19 -1.89 2.01 13.40
N GLY A 20 -1.51 2.28 12.15
CA GLY A 20 -1.99 1.62 10.94
C GLY A 20 -3.37 2.09 10.49
N ARG A 21 -4.00 3.03 11.20
CA ARG A 21 -5.38 3.50 10.93
C ARG A 21 -5.46 4.99 10.57
N GLY A 22 -4.39 5.74 10.77
CA GLY A 22 -4.33 7.16 10.44
C GLY A 22 -3.89 7.43 9.01
N GLY A 23 -3.61 8.69 8.71
CA GLY A 23 -3.14 9.14 7.41
C GLY A 23 -4.25 9.60 6.46
N GLN A 24 -3.98 10.72 5.78
CA GLN A 24 -4.89 11.36 4.84
C GLN A 24 -4.13 11.77 3.58
N SER A 25 -4.82 11.80 2.44
CA SER A 25 -4.22 12.35 1.24
C SER A 25 -4.10 13.88 1.34
N ILE A 26 -3.32 14.48 0.45
CA ILE A 26 -3.24 15.94 0.31
C ILE A 26 -4.57 16.57 -0.12
N TYR A 27 -5.50 15.79 -0.68
CA TYR A 27 -6.82 16.26 -1.12
C TYR A 27 -7.81 16.37 0.03
N GLY A 28 -7.45 15.92 1.24
CA GLY A 28 -8.36 15.86 2.39
C GLY A 28 -9.41 14.74 2.32
N SER A 29 -9.61 14.14 1.14
CA SER A 29 -10.45 12.96 0.92
C SER A 29 -9.61 11.72 0.58
N LYS A 30 -10.27 10.56 0.47
CA LYS A 30 -9.65 9.40 -0.18
C LYS A 30 -9.57 9.63 -1.70
N PHE A 31 -8.66 8.91 -2.36
CA PHE A 31 -8.52 8.95 -3.82
C PHE A 31 -8.51 7.54 -4.44
N GLU A 32 -8.72 7.53 -5.76
CA GLU A 32 -8.94 6.32 -6.57
C GLU A 32 -7.70 5.44 -6.71
N ASP A 33 -7.91 4.17 -7.05
CA ASP A 33 -6.84 3.21 -7.32
C ASP A 33 -6.32 3.37 -8.75
N GLU A 34 -4.99 3.33 -8.94
CA GLU A 34 -4.35 3.48 -10.25
C GLU A 34 -3.74 2.16 -10.76
N ILE A 35 -4.60 1.16 -11.01
CA ILE A 35 -4.15 -0.20 -11.34
C ILE A 35 -3.85 -0.34 -12.84
N LYS A 36 -2.62 -0.76 -13.15
CA LYS A 36 -2.18 -1.05 -14.53
C LYS A 36 -1.73 -2.52 -14.65
N PRO A 37 -2.16 -3.28 -15.67
CA PRO A 37 -1.79 -4.70 -15.84
C PRO A 37 -0.28 -4.96 -15.88
N GLU A 38 0.52 -3.96 -16.28
CA GLU A 38 1.97 -4.03 -16.39
C GLU A 38 2.68 -3.81 -15.04
N LEU A 39 2.02 -3.17 -14.07
CA LEU A 39 2.58 -2.89 -12.75
C LEU A 39 2.26 -4.06 -11.81
N LYS A 40 3.26 -4.92 -11.62
CA LYS A 40 3.16 -6.14 -10.80
C LYS A 40 4.25 -6.19 -9.75
N HIS A 41 3.97 -6.84 -8.63
CA HIS A 41 4.89 -7.00 -7.50
C HIS A 41 5.87 -8.16 -7.76
N THR A 42 6.69 -8.04 -8.80
CA THR A 42 7.59 -9.12 -9.26
C THR A 42 8.89 -9.25 -8.47
N GLY A 43 9.17 -8.34 -7.54
CA GLY A 43 10.40 -8.31 -6.77
C GLY A 43 10.35 -7.38 -5.56
N ALA A 44 11.47 -7.26 -4.87
CA ALA A 44 11.66 -6.33 -3.77
C ALA A 44 11.78 -4.88 -4.28
N GLY A 45 11.45 -3.90 -3.41
CA GLY A 45 11.60 -2.48 -3.69
C GLY A 45 10.43 -1.85 -4.46
N ILE A 46 9.34 -2.58 -4.68
CA ILE A 46 8.15 -2.07 -5.36
C ILE A 46 7.29 -1.33 -4.34
N LEU A 47 6.96 -0.08 -4.66
CA LEU A 47 6.17 0.83 -3.82
C LEU A 47 4.71 0.82 -4.27
N SER A 48 3.80 0.67 -3.32
CA SER A 48 2.36 0.64 -3.57
C SER A 48 1.59 1.29 -2.41
N MET A 49 0.39 1.77 -2.69
CA MET A 49 -0.50 2.34 -1.70
C MET A 49 -1.17 1.25 -0.86
N ALA A 50 -1.21 1.46 0.45
CA ALA A 50 -2.02 0.69 1.38
C ALA A 50 -3.37 1.41 1.56
N ASN A 51 -4.46 0.71 1.27
CA ASN A 51 -5.81 1.24 1.36
C ASN A 51 -6.72 0.35 2.22
N ALA A 52 -7.97 0.75 2.45
CA ALA A 52 -8.96 0.01 3.24
C ALA A 52 -10.04 -0.65 2.35
N GLY A 53 -9.75 -0.82 1.06
CA GLY A 53 -10.71 -1.20 0.02
C GLY A 53 -10.57 -0.33 -1.24
N PRO A 54 -11.28 -0.66 -2.33
CA PRO A 54 -11.14 0.04 -3.59
C PRO A 54 -11.35 1.56 -3.46
N ASN A 55 -10.47 2.35 -4.05
CA ASN A 55 -10.54 3.81 -4.10
C ASN A 55 -10.48 4.49 -2.72
N THR A 56 -9.79 3.87 -1.76
CA THR A 56 -9.64 4.42 -0.40
C THR A 56 -8.21 4.84 -0.07
N ASN A 57 -7.43 5.22 -1.07
CA ASN A 57 -6.03 5.62 -0.90
C ASN A 57 -5.92 6.88 -0.03
N GLY A 58 -4.94 6.87 0.87
CA GLY A 58 -4.61 7.96 1.79
C GLY A 58 -3.12 8.29 1.72
N SER A 59 -2.43 8.37 2.86
CA SER A 59 -0.97 8.56 2.90
C SER A 59 -0.19 7.27 3.18
N GLN A 60 -0.88 6.16 3.48
CA GLN A 60 -0.22 4.91 3.83
C GLN A 60 0.26 4.18 2.57
N PHE A 61 1.45 3.60 2.65
CA PHE A 61 2.10 2.88 1.56
C PHE A 61 2.85 1.67 2.10
N PHE A 62 3.25 0.78 1.20
CA PHE A 62 4.15 -0.31 1.52
C PHE A 62 5.21 -0.50 0.44
N ILE A 63 6.34 -1.09 0.85
CA ILE A 63 7.44 -1.49 -0.03
C ILE A 63 7.59 -3.01 0.08
N THR A 64 7.64 -3.72 -1.05
CA THR A 64 7.87 -5.16 -1.06
C THR A 64 9.30 -5.53 -0.66
N LEU A 65 9.47 -6.63 0.08
CA LEU A 65 10.78 -7.18 0.43
C LEU A 65 11.17 -8.38 -0.43
N ALA A 66 10.22 -8.94 -1.18
CA ALA A 66 10.37 -10.07 -2.08
C ALA A 66 9.26 -10.01 -3.16
N PRO A 67 9.28 -10.86 -4.20
CA PRO A 67 8.15 -10.99 -5.11
C PRO A 67 6.85 -11.28 -4.32
N ALA A 68 5.80 -10.50 -4.57
CA ALA A 68 4.51 -10.60 -3.89
C ALA A 68 3.32 -10.66 -4.87
N PRO A 69 3.21 -11.67 -5.76
CA PRO A 69 2.14 -11.74 -6.76
C PRO A 69 0.72 -11.80 -6.17
N SER A 70 0.60 -12.17 -4.88
CA SER A 70 -0.67 -12.16 -4.16
C SER A 70 -1.28 -10.76 -4.00
N LEU A 71 -0.48 -9.71 -4.19
CA LEU A 71 -0.82 -8.29 -4.11
C LEU A 71 -1.11 -7.66 -5.49
N ASP A 72 -1.00 -8.44 -6.57
CA ASP A 72 -1.32 -7.95 -7.92
C ASP A 72 -2.84 -7.78 -8.11
N GLY A 73 -3.22 -6.70 -8.79
CA GLY A 73 -4.60 -6.35 -9.08
C GLY A 73 -5.36 -5.68 -7.93
N SER A 74 -6.65 -5.41 -8.15
CA SER A 74 -7.52 -4.73 -7.16
C SER A 74 -7.94 -5.71 -6.08
N LYS A 75 -7.06 -5.98 -5.12
CA LYS A 75 -7.47 -6.55 -3.84
C LYS A 75 -7.74 -5.42 -2.85
N PRO A 76 -8.70 -5.60 -1.91
CA PRO A 76 -8.76 -4.70 -0.77
C PRO A 76 -7.37 -4.66 -0.15
N HIS A 77 -6.84 -3.46 0.04
CA HIS A 77 -5.53 -3.14 0.64
C HIS A 77 -4.34 -2.86 -0.29
N THR A 78 -4.46 -2.91 -1.63
CA THR A 78 -3.29 -2.66 -2.50
C THR A 78 -3.61 -1.92 -3.80
N SER A 79 -2.92 -0.81 -4.05
CA SER A 79 -2.90 -0.15 -5.37
C SER A 79 -1.45 0.19 -5.76
N PRO A 80 -0.91 -0.38 -6.85
CA PRO A 80 0.39 0.06 -7.37
C PRO A 80 0.28 1.52 -7.84
N ILE A 81 1.33 2.31 -7.57
CA ILE A 81 1.51 3.68 -8.06
C ILE A 81 2.56 3.72 -9.17
#